data_AF-A0A0F8XBU6-F1
#
_entry.id   AF-A0A0F8XBU6-F1
#
_cell.length_a   1.000
_cell.length_b   1.000
_cell.length_c   1.000
_cell.angle_alpha   90.00
_cell.angle_beta   90.00
_cell.angle_gamma   90.00
#
_symmetry.space_group_name_H-M   'P 1'
#
loop_
_entity.id
_entity.type
_entity.pdbx_description
1 polymer ?
#
loop_
_entity_poly.entity_id
_entity_poly.type
_entity_poly.pdbx_seq_one_letter_code
_entity_poly.pdbx_strand_id
1 'polypeptide(L)' 'SKLKAENAKLQEALERIKTWSEAYPLKAFPKPDLKKAREVLEAAGMTLDSISADAMRHVINGVKNIVEQALKE' A
#
# COMPACT_ATOMS: atom_id res chain seq x y z
N SER A 1 -21.21 -14.53 -20.43
CA SER A 1 -22.35 -13.91 -19.73
C SER A 1 -21.85 -12.69 -18.97
N LYS A 2 -22.73 -11.73 -18.68
CA LYS A 2 -22.42 -10.55 -17.87
C LYS A 2 -21.71 -10.92 -16.55
N LEU A 3 -22.22 -11.93 -15.85
CA LEU A 3 -21.62 -12.48 -14.63
C LEU A 3 -20.17 -12.95 -14.77
N LYS A 4 -19.80 -13.58 -15.91
CA LYS A 4 -18.41 -14.01 -16.13
C LYS A 4 -17.47 -12.82 -16.30
N ALA A 5 -17.94 -11.75 -16.95
CA ALA A 5 -17.14 -10.53 -17.14
C ALA A 5 -16.97 -9.76 -15.82
N GLU A 6 -18.04 -9.64 -15.02
CA GLU A 6 -17.98 -9.03 -13.68
C GLU A 6 -17.03 -9.80 -12.76
N ASN A 7 -17.11 -11.13 -12.74
CA ASN A 7 -16.17 -11.95 -11.96
C ASN A 7 -14.72 -11.79 -12.41
N ALA A 8 -14.46 -11.75 -13.72
CA ALA A 8 -13.11 -11.54 -14.24
C ALA A 8 -12.54 -10.18 -13.81
N LYS A 9 -13.36 -9.11 -13.85
CA LYS A 9 -12.97 -7.77 -13.41
C LYS A 9 -12.61 -7.73 -11.91
N LEU A 10 -13.41 -8.38 -11.07
CA LEU A 10 -13.13 -8.48 -9.64
C LEU A 10 -11.86 -9.30 -9.37
N GLN A 11 -11.67 -10.39 -10.11
CA GLN A 11 -10.47 -11.23 -9.98
C GLN A 11 -9.20 -10.46 -10.37
N GLU A 12 -9.23 -9.71 -11.46
CA GLU A 12 -8.11 -8.86 -11.88
C GLU A 12 -7.75 -7.83 -10.79
N ALA A 13 -8.76 -7.20 -10.18
CA ALA A 13 -8.55 -6.25 -9.09
C ALA A 13 -7.88 -6.92 -7.86
N LEU A 14 -8.32 -8.12 -7.50
CA LEU A 14 -7.71 -8.90 -6.41
C LEU A 14 -6.26 -9.30 -6.73
N GLU A 15 -5.98 -9.71 -7.96
CA GLU A 15 -4.62 -10.04 -8.42
C GLU A 15 -3.71 -8.81 -8.36
N ARG A 16 -4.18 -7.64 -8.79
CA ARG A 16 -3.43 -6.38 -8.67
C ARG A 16 -3.11 -6.02 -7.23
N ILE A 17 -4.07 -6.17 -6.31
CA ILE A 17 -3.85 -5.93 -4.87
C ILE A 17 -2.83 -6.92 -4.31
N LYS A 18 -2.94 -8.21 -4.67
CA LYS A 18 -1.99 -9.25 -4.25
C LYS A 18 -0.57 -8.96 -4.74
N THR A 19 -0.40 -8.60 -6.01
CA THR A 19 0.92 -8.24 -6.55
C THR A 19 1.52 -7.06 -5.79
N TRP A 20 0.71 -6.05 -5.44
CA TRP A 20 1.23 -4.91 -4.72
C TRP A 20 1.57 -5.21 -3.26
N SER A 21 0.81 -6.07 -2.58
CA SER A 21 1.13 -6.48 -1.20
C SER A 21 2.44 -7.26 -1.09
N GLU A 22 2.88 -7.89 -2.18
CA GLU A 22 4.13 -8.65 -2.28
C GLU A 22 5.33 -7.79 -2.73
N ALA A 23 5.14 -6.51 -3.04
CA ALA A 23 6.16 -5.65 -3.65
C ALA A 23 7.34 -5.30 -2.73
N TYR A 24 7.17 -5.41 -1.41
CA TYR A 24 8.18 -5.00 -0.42
C TYR A 24 8.57 -6.14 0.54
N PRO A 25 9.23 -7.19 0.05
CA PRO A 25 9.62 -8.32 0.90
C PRO A 25 10.75 -7.95 1.87
N LEU A 26 10.69 -8.47 3.10
CA LEU A 26 11.70 -8.21 4.14
C LEU A 26 13.14 -8.59 3.76
N LYS A 27 13.30 -9.55 2.85
CA LYS A 27 14.62 -9.95 2.34
C LYS A 27 15.29 -8.83 1.55
N ALA A 28 14.53 -8.04 0.79
CA ALA A 28 15.04 -6.91 0.03
C ALA A 28 14.95 -5.60 0.82
N PHE A 29 13.91 -5.46 1.66
CA PHE A 29 13.62 -4.29 2.48
C PHE A 29 13.59 -4.69 3.96
N PRO A 30 14.76 -4.91 4.59
CA PRO A 30 14.82 -5.33 5.98
C PRO A 30 14.23 -4.27 6.90
N LYS A 31 13.67 -4.71 8.03
CA LYS A 31 13.08 -3.80 9.02
C LYS A 31 14.18 -2.87 9.58
N PRO A 32 13.99 -1.54 9.52
CA PRO A 32 14.95 -0.61 10.10
C PRO A 32 14.84 -0.56 11.63
N ASP A 33 15.88 -0.01 12.28
CA ASP A 33 15.80 0.41 13.68
C ASP A 33 14.94 1.68 13.78
N LEU A 34 13.68 1.50 14.16
CA LEU A 34 12.71 2.59 14.27
C LEU A 34 13.01 3.56 15.42
N LYS A 35 13.72 3.12 16.46
CA LYS A 35 14.11 4.00 17.56
C LYS A 35 15.17 4.99 17.07
N LYS A 36 16.21 4.48 16.41
CA LYS A 36 17.24 5.32 15.81
C LYS A 36 16.66 6.23 14.71
N ALA A 37 15.75 5.72 13.90
CA ALA A 37 15.08 6.53 12.87
C ALA A 37 14.31 7.71 13.49
N ARG A 38 13.59 7.48 14.60
CA ARG A 38 12.88 8.55 15.33
C ARG A 38 13.86 9.62 15.82
N GLU A 39 14.94 9.23 16.48
CA GLU A 39 15.96 10.16 17.01
C GLU A 39 16.55 11.06 15.91
N VAL A 40 16.90 10.47 14.76
CA VAL A 40 17.47 11.20 13.61
C VAL A 40 16.45 12.17 13.00
N LEU A 41 15.19 11.75 12.86
CA LEU A 41 14.13 12.58 12.29
C LEU A 41 13.79 13.77 13.21
N GLU A 42 13.69 13.53 14.52
CA GLU A 42 13.40 14.57 15.50
C GLU A 42 14.50 15.63 15.53
N ALA A 43 15.77 15.21 15.46
CA ALA A 43 16.91 16.13 15.35
C ALA A 43 16.85 17.02 14.08
N ALA A 44 16.15 16.57 13.04
CA ALA A 44 15.92 17.31 11.80
C ALA A 44 14.56 18.04 11.76
N GLY A 45 13.81 18.08 12.87
CA GLY A 45 12.50 18.75 12.94
C GLY A 45 11.36 18.00 12.25
N MET A 46 11.50 16.69 12.03
CA MET A 46 10.48 15.80 11.47
C MET A 46 10.04 14.76 12.50
N THR A 47 8.90 14.10 12.27
CA THR A 47 8.46 12.97 13.12
C THR A 47 8.33 11.70 12.30
N LEU A 48 8.76 10.57 12.88
CA LEU A 48 8.53 9.25 12.30
C LEU A 48 7.05 8.99 12.03
N ASP A 49 6.17 9.52 12.87
CA ASP A 49 4.72 9.37 12.76
C ASP A 49 4.17 10.06 11.51
N SER A 50 4.63 11.28 11.20
CA SER A 50 4.20 12.02 10.00
C SER A 50 4.59 11.31 8.71
N ILE A 51 5.83 10.80 8.64
CA ILE A 51 6.35 10.01 7.52
C ILE A 51 5.58 8.70 7.37
N SER A 52 5.32 8.01 8.49
CA SER A 52 4.57 6.75 8.50
C SER A 52 3.14 6.96 8.00
N ALA A 53 2.47 8.03 8.45
CA ALA A 53 1.13 8.37 8.01
C ALA A 53 1.08 8.71 6.50
N ASP A 54 2.11 9.38 5.98
CA ASP A 54 2.21 9.69 4.55
C ASP A 54 2.36 8.45 3.68
N ALA A 55 3.29 7.57 4.05
CA ALA A 55 3.48 6.29 3.38
C ALA A 55 2.19 5.45 3.40
N MET A 56 1.51 5.39 4.54
CA MET A 56 0.27 4.62 4.66
C MET A 56 -0.90 5.21 3.87
N ARG A 57 -1.02 6.54 3.77
CA ARG A 57 -2.02 7.18 2.90
C ARG A 57 -1.79 6.78 1.44
N HIS A 58 -0.54 6.79 0.98
CA HIS A 58 -0.22 6.39 -0.40
C HIS A 58 -0.67 4.94 -0.69
N VAL A 59 -0.34 4.00 0.21
CA VAL A 59 -0.74 2.59 0.08
C VAL A 59 -2.27 2.44 0.04
N ILE A 60 -2.98 3.00 1.03
CA ILE A 60 -4.44 2.86 1.11
C ILE A 60 -5.15 3.56 -0.06
N ASN A 61 -4.63 4.69 -0.53
CA ASN A 61 -5.19 5.38 -1.70
C ASN A 61 -5.09 4.53 -2.96
N GLY A 62 -3.99 3.82 -3.19
CA GLY A 62 -3.93 2.92 -4.35
C GLY A 62 -4.88 1.73 -4.23
N VAL A 63 -5.06 1.16 -3.03
CA VAL A 63 -6.00 0.05 -2.81
C VAL A 63 -7.41 0.53 -3.10
N LYS A 64 -7.78 1.69 -2.55
CA LYS A 64 -9.04 2.38 -2.82
C LYS A 64 -9.26 2.55 -4.33
N ASN A 65 -8.27 3.06 -5.06
CA ASN A 65 -8.38 3.28 -6.51
C ASN A 65 -8.64 1.98 -7.29
N ILE A 66 -7.97 0.87 -6.92
CA ILE A 66 -8.20 -0.43 -7.55
C ILE A 66 -9.63 -0.91 -7.28
N VAL A 67 -10.09 -0.80 -6.03
CA VAL A 67 -11.45 -1.20 -5.63
C VAL A 67 -12.51 -0.36 -6.35
N GLU A 68 -12.36 0.97 -6.39
CA GLU A 68 -13.29 1.86 -7.08
C GLU A 68 -13.36 1.57 -8.58
N GLN A 69 -12.23 1.25 -9.22
CA GLN A 69 -12.23 0.84 -10.64
C GLN A 69 -12.96 -0.49 -10.83
N ALA A 70 -12.76 -1.46 -9.94
CA ALA A 70 -13.37 -2.77 -10.00
C ALA A 70 -14.90 -2.71 -9.82
N LEU A 71 -15.37 -1.87 -8.90
CA LEU A 71 -16.78 -1.79 -8.50
C LEU A 71 -17.62 -0.80 -9.34
N LYS A 72 -17.02 0.05 -10.18
CA LYS A 72 -17.77 0.91 -11.11
C LYS A 72 -18.53 0.06 -12.14
N GLU A 73 -19.81 0.35 -12.36
CA GLU A 73 -20.63 -0.27 -13.41
C GLU A 73 -20.13 0.08 -14.81
#